data_AF-A0A7J0CQF4-F1
#
_entry.id   AF-A0A7J0CQF4-F1
#
_cell.length_a   1.000
_cell.length_b   1.000
_cell.length_c   1.000
_cell.angle_alpha   90.00
_cell.angle_beta   90.00
_cell.angle_gamma   90.00
#
_symmetry.space_group_name_H-M   'P 1'
#
loop_
_entity.id
_entity.type
_entity.pdbx_description
1 polymer ?
#
loop_
_entity_poly.entity_id
_entity_poly.type
_entity_poly.pdbx_seq_one_letter_code
_entity_poly.pdbx_strand_id
1 'polypeptide(L)'
;MPPHLPTTPSAPSDTPAPPHRILMECTDCGRPGQPEALPDGLCRPCRTTHRPDTDDAPIHPTEAADIKARMTNLRGLLKSV
;
A
#
# COMPACT_ATOMS: atom_id res chain seq x y z
N MET A 1 -27.33 -23.02 -47.99
CA MET A 1 -26.03 -23.50 -47.45
C MET A 1 -25.32 -22.29 -46.87
N PRO A 2 -24.95 -22.27 -45.58
CA PRO A 2 -24.27 -21.11 -45.01
C PRO A 2 -22.81 -21.07 -45.50
N PRO A 3 -22.18 -19.88 -45.58
CA PRO A 3 -20.79 -19.78 -45.99
C PRO A 3 -19.88 -20.30 -44.86
N HIS A 4 -18.90 -21.13 -45.21
CA HIS A 4 -17.88 -21.59 -44.28
C HIS A 4 -16.80 -20.51 -44.10
N LEU A 5 -16.50 -20.14 -42.86
CA LEU A 5 -15.39 -19.25 -42.51
C LEU A 5 -14.06 -20.03 -42.54
N PRO A 6 -12.97 -19.43 -43.03
CA PRO A 6 -11.65 -20.06 -43.00
C PRO A 6 -11.19 -20.27 -41.56
N THR A 7 -10.86 -21.52 -41.21
CA THR A 7 -10.23 -21.86 -39.94
C THR A 7 -8.73 -21.60 -40.08
N THR A 8 -8.27 -20.45 -39.62
CA THR A 8 -6.83 -20.18 -39.48
C THR A 8 -6.30 -21.00 -38.30
N PRO A 9 -5.29 -21.88 -38.47
CA PRO A 9 -4.66 -22.55 -37.35
C PRO A 9 -4.02 -21.51 -36.44
N SER A 10 -4.48 -21.42 -35.20
CA SER A 10 -3.83 -20.59 -34.19
C SER A 10 -2.50 -21.27 -33.83
N ALA A 11 -1.39 -20.74 -34.33
CA ALA A 11 -0.07 -21.16 -33.88
C ALA A 11 0.02 -20.89 -32.37
N PRO A 12 0.57 -21.81 -31.56
CA PRO A 12 0.80 -21.54 -30.15
C PRO A 12 1.71 -20.31 -30.06
N SER A 13 1.17 -19.24 -29.48
CA SER A 13 1.95 -18.03 -29.23
C SER A 13 2.88 -18.32 -28.06
N ASP A 14 4.17 -18.51 -28.32
CA ASP A 14 5.24 -18.67 -27.31
C ASP A 14 5.50 -17.39 -26.48
N THR A 15 4.61 -16.41 -26.55
CA THR A 15 4.70 -15.18 -25.76
C THR A 15 4.18 -15.46 -24.35
N PRO A 16 4.98 -15.24 -23.29
CA PRO A 16 4.50 -15.34 -21.93
C PRO A 16 3.27 -14.44 -21.78
N ALA A 17 2.17 -14.99 -21.27
CA ALA A 17 0.99 -14.19 -20.97
C ALA A 17 1.42 -13.03 -20.06
N PRO A 18 1.01 -11.78 -20.36
CA PRO A 18 1.39 -10.65 -19.54
C PRO A 18 0.94 -10.92 -18.09
N PRO A 19 1.78 -10.60 -17.09
CA PRO A 19 1.43 -10.83 -15.69
C PRO A 19 0.06 -10.18 -15.45
N HIS A 20 -0.87 -10.95 -14.88
CA HIS A 20 -2.22 -10.49 -14.59
C HIS A 20 -2.14 -9.15 -13.85
N ARG A 21 -2.48 -8.05 -14.53
CA ARG A 21 -2.44 -6.72 -13.96
C ARG A 21 -3.68 -6.55 -13.10
N ILE A 22 -3.61 -7.03 -11.86
CA ILE A 22 -4.68 -6.82 -10.88
C ILE A 22 -4.72 -5.33 -10.56
N LEU A 23 -5.89 -4.71 -10.76
CA LEU A 23 -6.15 -3.37 -10.29
C LEU A 23 -6.69 -3.46 -8.86
N MET A 24 -6.22 -2.55 -8.02
CA MET A 24 -6.77 -2.30 -6.69
C MET A 24 -7.39 -0.91 -6.64
N GLU A 25 -8.25 -0.68 -5.66
CA GLU A 25 -8.95 0.59 -5.49
C GLU A 25 -8.46 1.29 -4.22
N CYS A 26 -8.35 2.62 -4.27
CA CYS A 26 -8.09 3.42 -3.08
C CYS A 26 -9.21 3.22 -2.06
N THR A 27 -8.85 2.93 -0.81
CA THR A 27 -9.84 2.67 0.25
C THR A 27 -10.64 3.89 0.68
N ASP A 28 -10.18 5.09 0.32
CA ASP A 28 -10.84 6.36 0.65
C ASP A 28 -11.71 6.87 -0.53
N CYS A 29 -11.12 6.99 -1.72
CA CYS A 29 -11.80 7.60 -2.88
C CYS A 29 -12.19 6.63 -3.99
N GLY A 30 -11.92 5.33 -3.86
CA GLY A 30 -12.27 4.30 -4.85
C GLY A 30 -11.47 4.34 -6.15
N ARG A 31 -10.43 5.18 -6.25
CA ARG A 31 -9.68 5.34 -7.51
C ARG A 31 -8.91 4.05 -7.85
N PRO A 32 -9.12 3.45 -9.05
CA PRO A 32 -8.40 2.26 -9.45
C PRO A 32 -6.93 2.56 -9.75
N GLY A 33 -6.04 1.65 -9.41
CA GLY A 33 -4.59 1.76 -9.59
C GLY A 33 -3.89 0.43 -9.49
N GLN A 34 -2.61 0.40 -9.86
CA GLN A 34 -1.75 -0.76 -9.56
C GLN A 34 -1.50 -0.83 -8.04
N PRO A 35 -1.25 -2.02 -7.47
CA PRO A 35 -0.95 -2.17 -6.04
C PRO A 35 0.17 -1.23 -5.56
N GLU A 36 1.21 -1.04 -6.38
CA GLU A 36 2.36 -0.17 -6.06
C GLU A 36 1.99 1.32 -6.04
N ALA A 37 0.90 1.71 -6.69
CA ALA A 37 0.40 3.09 -6.69
C ALA A 37 -0.45 3.43 -5.45
N LEU A 38 -0.80 2.40 -4.65
CA LEU A 38 -1.65 2.48 -3.47
C LEU A 38 -0.91 1.94 -2.23
N PRO A 39 0.24 2.55 -1.83
CA PRO A 39 0.86 2.19 -0.56
C PRO A 39 -0.12 2.50 0.58
N ASP A 40 -0.21 1.59 1.55
CA ASP A 40 -1.18 1.61 2.64
C ASP A 40 -2.66 1.58 2.19
N GLY A 41 -2.92 1.20 0.92
CA GLY A 41 -4.25 1.22 0.32
C GLY A 41 -4.73 2.61 -0.12
N LEU A 42 -3.87 3.63 -0.06
CA LEU A 42 -4.24 5.02 -0.37
C LEU A 42 -3.51 5.57 -1.58
N CYS A 43 -4.27 6.19 -2.48
CA CYS A 43 -3.69 6.95 -3.59
C CYS A 43 -2.88 8.14 -3.06
N ARG A 44 -1.88 8.59 -3.84
CA ARG A 44 -0.98 9.68 -3.42
C ARG A 44 -1.71 10.91 -2.84
N PRO A 45 -2.75 11.47 -3.50
CA PRO A 45 -3.51 12.60 -2.94
C PRO A 45 -4.13 12.30 -1.57
N CYS A 46 -4.91 11.22 -1.45
CA CYS A 46 -5.55 10.81 -0.19
C CYS A 46 -4.49 10.57 0.91
N ARG A 47 -3.39 9.88 0.59
CA ARG A 47 -2.31 9.64 1.55
C ARG A 47 -1.68 10.93 2.05
N THR A 48 -1.50 11.94 1.18
CA THR A 48 -1.00 13.25 1.61
C THR A 48 -2.01 13.98 2.49
N THR A 49 -3.30 13.90 2.20
CA THR A 49 -4.36 14.49 3.05
C THR A 49 -4.45 13.82 4.43
N HIS A 50 -4.23 12.50 4.50
CA HIS A 50 -4.26 11.74 5.74
C HIS A 50 -2.91 11.69 6.47
N ARG A 51 -1.83 12.24 5.89
CA ARG A 51 -0.52 12.29 6.56
C ARG A 51 -0.67 13.23 7.76
N PRO A 52 -0.52 12.74 9.00
CA PRO A 52 -0.60 13.61 10.16
C PRO A 52 0.54 14.64 10.08
N ASP A 53 0.25 15.91 10.37
CA ASP A 53 1.26 16.98 10.48
C ASP A 53 2.39 16.63 11.47
N THR A 54 2.12 15.67 12.37
CA THR A 54 3.04 15.20 13.40
C THR A 54 4.22 14.37 12.87
N ASP A 55 4.12 13.76 11.68
CA ASP A 55 5.19 12.89 11.16
C ASP A 55 6.48 13.66 10.82
N ASP A 56 6.38 14.95 10.52
CA ASP A 56 7.52 15.83 10.23
C ASP A 56 7.76 16.89 11.33
N ALA A 57 6.92 16.92 12.37
CA ALA A 57 7.09 17.87 13.46
C ALA A 57 8.29 17.46 14.33
N PRO A 58 9.26 18.37 14.60
CA PRO A 58 10.33 18.09 15.54
C PRO A 58 9.73 17.82 16.93
N ILE A 59 9.91 16.60 17.45
CA ILE A 59 9.53 16.30 18.83
C ILE A 59 10.33 17.22 19.75
N HIS A 60 9.64 17.94 20.63
CA HIS A 60 10.29 18.85 21.56
C HIS A 60 11.26 18.05 22.46
N PRO A 61 12.49 18.53 22.72
CA PRO A 61 13.49 17.76 23.48
C PRO A 61 12.98 17.26 24.85
N THR A 62 12.13 18.05 25.51
CA THR A 62 11.47 17.69 26.77
C THR A 62 10.51 16.52 26.60
N GLU A 63 9.69 16.54 25.55
CA GLU A 63 8.73 15.47 25.26
C GLU A 63 9.45 14.15 24.94
N ALA A 64 10.55 14.22 24.20
CA ALA A 64 11.39 13.06 23.94
C ALA A 64 12.01 12.47 25.22
N ALA A 65 12.40 13.33 26.18
CA ALA A 65 12.91 12.89 27.48
C ALA A 65 11.82 12.22 28.33
N ASP A 66 10.61 12.76 28.35
CA ASP A 66 9.46 12.23 29.08
C ASP A 66 9.03 10.86 28.53
N ILE A 67 8.96 10.72 27.20
CA ILE A 67 8.70 9.43 26.54
C ILE A 67 9.75 8.39 26.95
N LYS A 68 11.03 8.77 26.96
CA LYS A 68 12.13 7.87 27.36
C LYS A 68 12.02 7.43 28.82
N ALA A 69 11.70 8.35 29.73
CA ALA A 69 11.50 8.05 31.14
C ALA A 69 10.33 7.07 31.32
N ARG A 70 9.20 7.33 30.66
CA ARG A 70 8.01 6.47 30.69
C ARG A 70 8.29 5.07 30.17
N MET A 71 8.96 4.95 29.01
CA MET A 71 9.32 3.64 28.43
C MET A 71 10.33 2.87 29.28
N THR A 72 11.18 3.57 30.04
CA THR A 72 12.10 2.94 31.00
C THR A 72 11.33 2.37 32.19
N ASN A 73 10.39 3.14 32.75
CA ASN A 73 9.53 2.66 33.82
C ASN A 73 8.70 1.44 33.41
N LEU A 74 8.04 1.49 32.24
CA LEU A 74 7.25 0.37 31.72
C LEU A 74 8.07 -0.92 31.57
N ARG A 75 9.29 -0.82 31.03
CA ARG A 75 10.19 -1.98 30.95
C ARG A 75 10.62 -2.51 32.32
N GLY A 76 10.83 -1.63 33.29
CA GLY A 76 11.13 -2.02 34.66
C GLY A 76 10.00 -2.86 35.26
N LEU A 77 8.75 -2.40 35.10
CA LEU A 77 7.56 -3.11 35.58
C LEU A 77 7.37 -4.47 34.89
N LEU A 78 7.63 -4.57 33.58
CA LEU A 78 7.50 -5.82 32.84
C LEU A 78 8.61 -6.84 33.17
N LYS A 79 9.78 -6.38 33.61
CA LYS A 79 10.92 -7.26 33.93
C LYS A 79 10.82 -7.88 35.33
N SER A 80 9.97 -7.33 36.19
CA SER A 80 9.73 -7.84 37.55
C SER A 80 8.67 -8.95 37.64
N VAL A 81 8.17 -9.45 36.50
CA VAL A 81 7.23 -10.58 36.39
C VAL A 81 7.97 -11.80 35.86
#